data_AF-A0A1G0LVH6-F1
#
_entry.id   AF-A0A1G0LVH6-F1
#
_cell.length_a   1.000
_cell.length_b   1.000
_cell.length_c   1.000
_cell.angle_alpha   90.00
_cell.angle_beta   90.00
_cell.angle_gamma   90.00
#
_symmetry.space_group_name_H-M   'P 1'
#
loop_
_entity.id
_entity.type
_entity.pdbx_description
1 polymer ?
#
loop_
_entity_poly.entity_id
_entity_poly.type
_entity_poly.pdbx_seq_one_letter_code
_entity_poly.pdbx_strand_id
1 'polypeptide(L)'
;MSVTGKSNKLFAWAASTECAVVLFLAIAAVAIPGTFTEDRSIYTSAPFLMLLGFFGLNLILCTIKRRKSISVPVLVMHGGVLLTLAGCIATSFGYVATINIYEGTSANRFYRWDRKEDVDLGFELLVKKINTEYYPIPVKVGVLKGRQKDKLFVLKTGDDFEYDGYRIKVESLEPVTEHLKLSVYQRDTRIGTYITSGPSDLPPGFPYTFALVAFQNPRLKRLWVDLDINQNSTKMAGGTSEVNGPFKWNGLYFYHTQVARDPSGAPYAGIQIVRDPGRPVVFAGFAVMGLGSFLSFKRRFSRKTQ
;
A
#
# COMPACT_ATOMS: atom_id res chain seq x y z
N MET A 1 -7.26 45.42 -42.67
CA MET A 1 -7.68 44.01 -42.62
C MET A 1 -7.74 43.54 -41.17
N SER A 2 -8.87 42.99 -40.77
CA SER A 2 -9.34 42.83 -39.37
C SER A 2 -8.54 41.79 -38.55
N VAL A 3 -7.70 42.27 -37.64
CA VAL A 3 -7.11 41.45 -36.56
C VAL A 3 -8.18 41.06 -35.52
N THR A 4 -9.21 41.88 -35.36
CA THR A 4 -10.33 41.70 -34.42
C THR A 4 -11.26 40.52 -34.77
N GLY A 5 -11.49 40.24 -36.06
CA GLY A 5 -12.41 39.19 -36.52
C GLY A 5 -11.85 37.77 -36.41
N LYS A 6 -10.54 37.59 -36.54
CA LYS A 6 -9.88 36.29 -36.33
C LYS A 6 -9.82 35.91 -34.84
N SER A 7 -9.51 36.87 -33.97
CA SER A 7 -9.42 36.65 -32.52
C SER A 7 -10.76 36.15 -31.93
N ASN A 8 -11.88 36.74 -32.35
CA ASN A 8 -13.22 36.32 -31.90
C ASN A 8 -13.59 34.90 -32.34
N LYS A 9 -13.19 34.48 -33.56
CA LYS A 9 -13.45 33.10 -34.03
C LYS A 9 -12.61 32.09 -33.27
N LEU A 10 -11.35 32.40 -32.97
CA LEU A 10 -10.46 31.54 -32.21
C LEU A 10 -10.97 31.33 -30.79
N PHE A 11 -11.35 32.39 -30.10
CA PHE A 11 -11.95 32.29 -28.76
C PHE A 11 -13.27 31.51 -28.77
N ALA A 12 -14.13 31.74 -29.77
CA ALA A 12 -15.40 31.04 -29.90
C ALA A 12 -15.22 29.52 -30.04
N TRP A 13 -14.19 29.08 -30.77
CA TRP A 13 -13.80 27.68 -30.93
C TRP A 13 -13.13 27.12 -29.66
N ALA A 14 -12.20 27.86 -29.06
CA ALA A 14 -11.54 27.44 -27.82
C ALA A 14 -12.53 27.25 -26.65
N ALA A 15 -13.67 27.93 -26.67
CA ALA A 15 -14.78 27.79 -25.73
C ALA A 15 -15.94 26.93 -26.28
N SER A 16 -15.66 25.96 -27.17
CA SER A 16 -16.64 25.11 -27.81
C SER A 16 -16.53 23.63 -27.38
N THR A 17 -17.62 22.89 -27.60
CA THR A 17 -17.70 21.44 -27.33
C THR A 17 -16.86 20.62 -28.31
N GLU A 18 -16.70 21.09 -29.54
CA GLU A 18 -15.86 20.45 -30.55
C GLU A 18 -14.39 20.47 -30.12
N CYS A 19 -13.91 21.61 -29.62
CA CYS A 19 -12.57 21.71 -29.03
C CYS A 19 -12.41 20.77 -27.82
N ALA A 20 -13.44 20.67 -26.96
CA ALA A 20 -13.44 19.75 -25.82
C ALA A 20 -13.26 18.28 -26.26
N VAL A 21 -13.97 17.86 -27.31
CA VAL A 21 -13.88 16.49 -27.86
C VAL A 21 -12.50 16.23 -28.46
N VAL A 22 -11.94 17.18 -29.21
CA VAL A 22 -10.58 17.05 -29.77
C VAL A 22 -9.54 16.92 -28.66
N LEU A 23 -9.61 17.77 -27.63
CA LEU A 23 -8.69 17.70 -26.48
C LEU A 23 -8.84 16.37 -25.73
N PHE A 24 -10.08 15.91 -25.51
CA PHE A 24 -10.32 14.62 -24.87
C PHE A 24 -9.76 13.44 -25.67
N LEU A 25 -9.96 13.42 -26.99
CA LEU A 25 -9.42 12.38 -27.87
C LEU A 25 -7.89 12.40 -27.87
N ALA A 26 -7.27 13.58 -27.89
CA ALA A 26 -5.82 13.72 -27.78
C ALA A 26 -5.31 13.19 -26.43
N ILE A 27 -6.00 13.50 -25.32
CA ILE A 27 -5.65 12.97 -24.00
C ILE A 27 -5.73 11.45 -24.02
N ALA A 28 -6.83 10.88 -24.54
CA ALA A 28 -7.02 9.45 -24.63
C ALA A 28 -5.95 8.76 -25.51
N ALA A 29 -5.61 9.36 -26.65
CA ALA A 29 -4.60 8.84 -27.57
C ALA A 29 -3.19 8.76 -26.95
N VAL A 30 -2.87 9.63 -25.98
CA VAL A 30 -1.60 9.59 -25.24
C VAL A 30 -1.73 8.69 -23.99
N ALA A 31 -2.82 8.83 -23.24
CA ALA A 31 -2.99 8.17 -21.95
C ALA A 31 -3.21 6.66 -22.06
N ILE A 32 -3.92 6.18 -23.08
CA ILE A 32 -4.20 4.75 -23.27
C ILE A 32 -2.91 3.99 -23.58
N PRO A 33 -2.10 4.34 -24.59
CA PRO A 33 -0.82 3.66 -24.84
C PRO A 33 0.14 3.75 -23.65
N GLY A 34 0.22 4.93 -23.01
CA GLY A 34 1.05 5.13 -21.82
C GLY A 34 0.64 4.24 -20.63
N THR A 35 -0.57 3.67 -20.64
CA THR A 35 -1.01 2.72 -19.61
C THR A 35 -0.30 1.38 -19.75
N PHE A 36 0.08 1.00 -20.97
CA PHE A 36 0.76 -0.25 -21.29
C PHE A 36 2.29 -0.17 -21.21
N THR A 37 2.87 1.01 -21.01
CA THR A 37 4.32 1.19 -20.80
C THR A 37 4.68 1.05 -19.31
N GLU A 38 5.88 0.52 -19.03
CA GLU A 38 6.41 0.48 -17.65
C GLU A 38 6.78 1.88 -17.15
N ASP A 39 7.35 2.71 -18.03
CA ASP A 39 7.66 4.10 -17.71
C ASP A 39 6.39 4.95 -17.65
N ARG A 40 6.22 5.66 -16.53
CA ARG A 40 5.10 6.57 -16.24
C ARG A 40 5.47 8.04 -16.38
N SER A 41 6.71 8.34 -16.78
CA SER A 41 7.22 9.71 -16.98
C SER A 41 6.38 10.53 -17.97
N ILE A 42 5.72 9.87 -18.92
CA ILE A 42 4.83 10.49 -19.90
C ILE A 42 3.73 11.34 -19.24
N TYR A 43 3.17 10.89 -18.12
CA TYR A 43 2.10 11.59 -17.40
C TYR A 43 2.59 12.82 -16.63
N THR A 44 3.89 12.87 -16.34
CA THR A 44 4.56 14.01 -15.73
C THR A 44 5.23 14.93 -16.75
N SER A 45 5.19 14.57 -18.04
CA SER A 45 5.81 15.36 -19.11
C SER A 45 5.07 16.68 -19.33
N ALA A 46 5.82 17.74 -19.66
CA ALA A 46 5.24 19.05 -19.95
C ALA A 46 4.14 19.02 -21.04
N PRO A 47 4.29 18.28 -22.16
CA PRO A 47 3.24 18.22 -23.18
C PRO A 47 1.93 17.62 -22.67
N PHE A 48 1.99 16.55 -21.88
CA PHE A 48 0.80 15.92 -21.33
C PHE A 48 0.10 16.83 -20.31
N LEU A 49 0.88 17.50 -19.45
CA LEU A 49 0.35 18.46 -18.49
C LEU A 49 -0.26 19.70 -19.18
N MET A 50 0.34 20.19 -20.27
CA MET A 50 -0.23 21.27 -21.09
C MET A 50 -1.57 20.86 -21.71
N LEU A 51 -1.65 19.63 -22.23
CA LEU A 51 -2.88 19.10 -22.81
C LEU A 51 -4.01 19.04 -21.77
N LEU A 52 -3.69 18.57 -20.56
CA LEU A 52 -4.61 18.54 -19.43
C LEU A 52 -5.04 19.96 -19.00
N GLY A 53 -4.10 20.91 -18.98
CA GLY A 53 -4.35 22.32 -18.70
C GLY A 53 -5.28 22.98 -19.73
N PHE A 54 -5.07 22.72 -21.02
CA PHE A 54 -5.95 23.22 -22.09
C PHE A 54 -7.35 22.62 -21.99
N PHE A 55 -7.47 21.34 -21.64
CA PHE A 55 -8.76 20.71 -21.39
C PHE A 55 -9.50 21.37 -20.21
N GLY A 56 -8.80 21.61 -19.09
CA GLY A 56 -9.36 22.34 -17.95
C GLY A 56 -9.80 23.75 -18.31
N LEU A 57 -8.99 24.50 -19.06
CA LEU A 57 -9.32 25.85 -19.52
C LEU A 57 -10.54 25.85 -20.44
N ASN A 58 -10.59 24.94 -21.43
CA ASN A 58 -11.76 24.77 -22.30
C ASN A 58 -13.02 24.48 -21.48
N LEU A 59 -12.94 23.60 -20.48
CA LEU A 59 -14.07 23.26 -19.63
C LEU A 59 -14.60 24.47 -18.85
N ILE A 60 -13.70 25.30 -18.29
CA ILE A 60 -14.06 26.56 -17.63
C ILE A 60 -14.77 27.49 -18.62
N LEU A 61 -14.18 27.74 -19.78
CA LEU A 61 -14.72 28.65 -20.79
C LEU A 61 -16.09 28.19 -21.30
N CYS A 62 -16.24 26.89 -21.60
CA CYS A 62 -17.51 26.28 -22.00
C CYS A 62 -18.58 26.45 -20.93
N THR A 63 -18.21 26.25 -19.65
CA THR A 63 -19.11 26.38 -18.51
C THR A 63 -19.59 27.82 -18.35
N ILE A 64 -18.67 28.80 -18.43
CA ILE A 64 -19.00 30.23 -18.34
C ILE A 64 -19.92 30.65 -19.49
N LYS A 65 -19.56 30.32 -20.73
CA LYS A 65 -20.33 30.64 -21.95
C LYS A 65 -21.75 30.08 -21.88
N ARG A 66 -21.92 28.87 -21.31
CA ARG A 66 -23.21 28.17 -21.24
C ARG A 66 -23.91 28.25 -19.89
N ARG A 67 -23.45 29.11 -18.96
CA ARG A 67 -23.90 29.14 -17.55
C ARG A 67 -25.42 29.23 -17.35
N LYS A 68 -26.14 29.90 -18.26
CA LYS A 68 -27.61 30.05 -18.20
C LYS A 68 -28.38 28.83 -18.74
N SER A 69 -27.73 27.99 -19.55
CA SER A 69 -28.34 26.82 -20.21
C SER A 69 -27.93 25.48 -19.59
N ILE A 70 -26.79 25.46 -18.90
CA ILE A 70 -26.22 24.23 -18.34
C ILE A 70 -27.08 23.72 -17.18
N SER A 71 -27.36 22.43 -17.18
CA SER A 71 -28.11 21.83 -16.09
C SER A 71 -27.24 21.68 -14.84
N VAL A 72 -27.87 21.79 -13.66
CA VAL A 72 -27.20 21.58 -12.36
C VAL A 72 -26.37 20.29 -12.31
N PRO A 73 -26.85 19.09 -12.74
CA PRO A 73 -26.04 17.88 -12.70
C PRO A 73 -24.74 17.99 -13.52
N VAL A 74 -24.81 18.57 -14.72
CA VAL A 74 -23.64 18.77 -15.58
C VAL A 74 -22.68 19.81 -14.98
N LEU A 75 -23.20 20.87 -14.34
CA LEU A 75 -22.37 21.83 -13.64
C LEU A 75 -21.60 21.19 -12.47
N VAL A 76 -22.26 20.30 -11.72
CA VAL A 76 -21.62 19.52 -10.64
C VAL A 76 -20.55 18.59 -11.23
N MET A 77 -20.82 17.91 -12.35
CA MET A 77 -19.81 17.10 -13.05
C MET A 77 -18.58 17.91 -13.44
N HIS A 78 -18.78 19.09 -14.07
CA HIS A 78 -17.68 19.95 -14.47
C HIS A 78 -16.87 20.43 -13.26
N GLY A 79 -17.54 20.81 -12.17
CA GLY A 79 -16.88 21.16 -10.91
C GLY A 79 -16.02 20.03 -10.36
N GLY A 80 -16.50 18.79 -10.42
CA GLY A 80 -15.74 17.62 -10.02
C GLY A 80 -14.51 17.36 -10.88
N VAL A 81 -14.62 17.48 -12.22
CA VAL A 81 -13.48 17.39 -13.14
C VAL A 81 -12.45 18.46 -12.82
N LEU A 82 -12.86 19.72 -12.66
CA LEU A 82 -11.95 20.83 -12.32
C LEU A 82 -11.27 20.63 -10.97
N LEU A 83 -11.98 20.09 -9.98
CA LEU A 83 -11.41 19.76 -8.69
C LEU A 83 -10.37 18.63 -8.81
N THR A 84 -10.64 17.61 -9.62
CA THR A 84 -9.64 16.57 -9.95
C THR A 84 -8.40 17.17 -10.60
N LEU A 85 -8.56 18.06 -11.60
CA LEU A 85 -7.43 18.74 -12.24
C LEU A 85 -6.62 19.60 -11.26
N ALA A 86 -7.30 20.34 -10.38
CA ALA A 86 -6.65 21.11 -9.32
C ALA A 86 -5.89 20.20 -8.34
N GLY A 87 -6.44 19.02 -8.02
CA GLY A 87 -5.75 17.99 -7.25
C GLY A 87 -4.50 17.44 -7.94
N CYS A 88 -4.53 17.22 -9.25
CA CYS A 88 -3.33 16.84 -10.00
C CYS A 88 -2.25 17.92 -9.94
N ILE A 89 -2.63 19.20 -10.03
CA ILE A 89 -1.68 20.32 -9.85
C ILE A 89 -1.15 20.32 -8.42
N ALA A 90 -1.99 20.14 -7.40
CA ALA A 90 -1.54 20.07 -6.02
C ALA A 90 -0.55 18.91 -5.80
N THR A 91 -0.76 17.76 -6.46
CA THR A 91 0.13 16.58 -6.39
C THR A 91 1.57 16.92 -6.82
N SER A 92 1.78 17.89 -7.73
CA SER A 92 3.12 18.28 -8.18
C SER A 92 3.97 18.97 -7.11
N PHE A 93 3.35 19.46 -6.03
CA PHE A 93 4.04 19.96 -4.83
C PHE A 93 4.38 18.84 -3.83
N GLY A 94 4.00 17.61 -4.14
CA GLY A 94 4.35 16.41 -3.40
C GLY A 94 5.74 15.89 -3.76
N TYR A 95 6.09 14.75 -3.16
CA TYR A 95 7.31 14.01 -3.50
C TYR A 95 7.22 12.56 -3.04
N VAL A 96 8.10 11.74 -3.60
CA VAL A 96 8.35 10.37 -3.17
C VAL A 96 9.81 10.26 -2.75
N ALA A 97 10.04 9.75 -1.54
CA ALA A 97 11.36 9.40 -1.04
C ALA A 97 11.42 7.93 -0.66
N THR A 98 12.58 7.30 -0.77
CA THR A 98 12.77 5.87 -0.46
C THR A 98 14.04 5.64 0.35
N ILE A 99 14.00 4.62 1.22
CA ILE A 99 15.17 4.18 2.00
C ILE A 99 15.01 2.70 2.38
N ASN A 100 16.12 1.97 2.49
CA ASN A 100 16.14 0.66 3.14
C ASN A 100 16.72 0.82 4.55
N ILE A 101 16.02 0.33 5.56
CA ILE A 101 16.41 0.45 6.97
C ILE A 101 16.38 -0.95 7.61
N TYR A 102 17.46 -1.32 8.28
CA TYR A 102 17.55 -2.57 9.03
C TYR A 102 16.67 -2.54 10.27
N GLU A 103 16.15 -3.70 10.66
CA GLU A 103 15.40 -3.82 11.90
C GLU A 103 16.25 -3.38 13.12
N GLY A 104 15.68 -2.55 13.98
CA GLY A 104 16.33 -1.99 15.15
C GLY A 104 17.20 -0.76 14.88
N THR A 105 17.32 -0.31 13.62
CA THR A 105 18.14 0.86 13.25
C THR A 105 17.30 1.99 12.66
N SER A 106 17.93 3.16 12.55
CA SER A 106 17.30 4.38 12.09
C SER A 106 18.04 5.03 10.93
N ALA A 107 17.34 5.87 10.19
CA ALA A 107 17.88 6.70 9.12
C ALA A 107 17.24 8.09 9.11
N ASN A 108 18.01 9.10 8.73
CA ASN A 108 17.58 10.50 8.61
C ASN A 108 17.79 11.10 7.21
N ARG A 109 18.42 10.35 6.29
CA ARG A 109 18.59 10.76 4.88
C ARG A 109 17.84 9.79 3.98
N PHE A 110 17.07 10.36 3.05
CA PHE A 110 16.15 9.62 2.20
C PHE A 110 16.35 10.03 0.75
N TYR A 111 16.41 9.06 -0.16
CA TYR A 111 16.58 9.33 -1.57
C TYR A 111 15.29 9.90 -2.16
N ARG A 112 15.31 11.16 -2.61
CA ARG A 112 14.16 11.81 -3.26
C ARG A 112 14.23 11.63 -4.77
N TRP A 113 13.20 11.00 -5.34
CA TRP A 113 13.14 10.69 -6.77
C TRP A 113 13.01 11.91 -7.68
N ASP A 114 12.38 12.97 -7.19
CA ASP A 114 12.21 14.23 -7.93
C ASP A 114 13.52 15.05 -8.00
N ARG A 115 14.34 15.00 -6.95
CA ARG A 115 15.64 15.69 -6.87
C ARG A 115 16.84 14.84 -7.26
N LYS A 116 16.66 13.51 -7.26
CA LYS A 116 17.70 12.49 -7.51
C LYS A 116 18.88 12.55 -6.53
N GLU A 117 18.61 12.91 -5.28
CA GLU A 117 19.60 13.03 -4.21
C GLU A 117 19.04 12.57 -2.86
N ASP A 118 19.95 12.24 -1.93
CA ASP A 118 19.60 11.98 -0.54
C ASP A 118 19.40 13.29 0.22
N VAL A 119 18.20 13.48 0.80
CA VAL A 119 17.87 14.67 1.58
C VAL A 119 17.50 14.33 3.02
N ASP A 120 17.71 15.29 3.91
CA ASP A 120 17.12 15.28 5.25
C ASP A 120 15.67 15.79 5.18
N LEU A 121 14.72 15.00 5.69
CA LEU A 121 13.30 15.36 5.73
C LEU A 121 12.88 16.02 7.06
N GLY A 122 13.84 16.29 7.94
CA GLY A 122 13.65 16.90 9.25
C GLY A 122 13.20 15.93 10.32
N PHE A 123 13.39 14.62 10.13
CA PHE A 123 13.09 13.60 11.12
C PHE A 123 13.96 12.35 10.90
N GLU A 124 14.12 11.59 11.96
CA GLU A 124 14.74 10.27 11.96
C GLU A 124 13.63 9.20 11.96
N LEU A 125 13.75 8.22 11.08
CA LEU A 125 12.84 7.09 10.97
C LEU A 125 13.52 5.84 11.49
N LEU A 126 12.93 5.21 12.50
CA LEU A 126 13.37 3.93 13.07
C LEU A 126 12.47 2.81 12.57
N VAL A 127 13.05 1.74 12.04
CA VAL A 127 12.35 0.46 11.85
C VAL A 127 12.47 -0.32 13.15
N LYS A 128 11.44 -0.27 13.97
CA LYS A 128 11.46 -0.92 15.29
C LYS A 128 11.40 -2.43 15.17
N LYS A 129 10.48 -2.94 14.35
CA LYS A 129 10.27 -4.37 14.17
C LYS A 129 9.57 -4.66 12.85
N ILE A 130 10.04 -5.69 12.17
CA ILE A 130 9.44 -6.29 10.99
C ILE A 130 8.72 -7.54 11.47
N ASN A 131 7.41 -7.56 11.30
CA ASN A 131 6.56 -8.62 11.79
C ASN A 131 5.97 -9.38 10.61
N THR A 132 5.88 -10.71 10.77
CA THR A 132 5.23 -11.60 9.81
C THR A 132 4.29 -12.54 10.56
N GLU A 133 3.17 -12.86 9.91
CA GLU A 133 2.22 -13.87 10.35
C GLU A 133 1.97 -14.81 9.19
N TYR A 134 2.02 -16.12 9.45
CA TYR A 134 1.77 -17.16 8.45
C TYR A 134 0.40 -17.80 8.66
N TYR A 135 -0.20 -18.29 7.58
CA TYR A 135 -1.29 -19.26 7.70
C TYR A 135 -0.79 -20.55 8.38
N PRO A 136 -1.67 -21.35 9.02
CA PRO A 136 -1.30 -22.64 9.59
C PRO A 136 -0.43 -23.47 8.63
N ILE A 137 0.82 -23.72 9.04
CA ILE A 137 1.84 -24.35 8.18
C ILE A 137 1.73 -25.86 8.35
N PRO A 138 1.51 -26.63 7.26
CA PRO A 138 1.59 -28.08 7.33
C PRO A 138 3.00 -28.53 7.70
N VAL A 139 3.12 -29.27 8.79
CA VAL A 139 4.37 -29.79 9.35
C VAL A 139 4.29 -31.30 9.54
N LYS A 140 5.46 -31.93 9.49
CA LYS A 140 5.67 -33.32 9.81
C LYS A 140 6.55 -33.40 11.05
N VAL A 141 5.99 -33.87 12.15
CA VAL A 141 6.66 -33.94 13.45
C VAL A 141 7.02 -35.39 13.77
N GLY A 142 8.30 -35.66 13.95
CA GLY A 142 8.80 -36.94 14.42
C GLY A 142 8.86 -36.96 15.95
N VAL A 143 8.37 -38.03 16.56
CA VAL A 143 8.58 -38.34 17.97
C VAL A 143 9.70 -39.37 18.08
N LEU A 144 10.67 -39.10 18.93
CA LEU A 144 11.81 -39.97 19.16
C LEU A 144 11.86 -40.39 20.63
N LYS A 145 12.26 -41.64 20.86
CA LYS A 145 12.60 -42.17 22.18
C LYS A 145 14.10 -42.42 22.19
N GLY A 146 14.85 -41.54 22.86
CA GLY A 146 16.30 -41.47 22.70
C GLY A 146 16.68 -41.06 21.26
N ARG A 147 17.40 -41.93 20.54
CA ARG A 147 17.80 -41.69 19.14
C ARG A 147 16.92 -42.40 18.11
N GLN A 148 16.02 -43.27 18.56
CA GLN A 148 15.17 -44.05 17.67
C GLN A 148 13.89 -43.27 17.39
N LYS A 149 13.55 -43.19 16.10
CA LYS A 149 12.24 -42.69 15.66
C LYS A 149 11.16 -43.67 16.12
N ASP A 150 10.19 -43.13 16.83
CA ASP A 150 9.08 -43.88 17.41
C ASP A 150 7.79 -43.69 16.57
N LYS A 151 7.40 -42.44 16.33
CA LYS A 151 6.20 -42.12 15.52
C LYS A 151 6.38 -40.84 14.69
N LEU A 152 5.48 -40.65 13.73
CA LEU A 152 5.46 -39.52 12.83
C LEU A 152 4.03 -38.99 12.69
N PHE A 153 3.86 -37.69 12.82
CA PHE A 153 2.58 -37.00 12.71
C PHE A 153 2.64 -35.98 11.58
N VAL A 154 1.56 -35.86 10.81
CA VAL A 154 1.39 -34.83 9.77
C VAL A 154 0.19 -33.99 10.20
N LEU A 155 0.42 -32.71 10.47
CA LEU A 155 -0.54 -31.78 11.04
C LEU A 155 -0.19 -30.35 10.60
N LYS A 156 -0.92 -29.34 11.10
CA LYS A 156 -0.58 -27.94 10.89
C LYS A 156 -0.17 -27.26 12.19
N THR A 157 0.55 -26.15 12.09
CA THR A 157 0.74 -25.26 13.26
C THR A 157 -0.62 -24.78 13.75
N GLY A 158 -0.85 -24.87 15.06
CA GLY A 158 -2.13 -24.65 15.73
C GLY A 158 -2.80 -25.95 16.16
N ASP A 159 -2.54 -27.06 15.46
CA ASP A 159 -3.09 -28.37 15.80
C ASP A 159 -2.33 -29.02 16.97
N ASP A 160 -2.94 -30.04 17.55
CA ASP A 160 -2.34 -30.90 18.57
C ASP A 160 -2.51 -32.39 18.24
N PHE A 161 -1.69 -33.21 18.88
CA PHE A 161 -1.79 -34.66 18.81
C PHE A 161 -1.51 -35.28 20.17
N GLU A 162 -2.10 -36.46 20.41
CA GLU A 162 -1.86 -37.24 21.63
C GLU A 162 -0.84 -38.35 21.38
N TYR A 163 0.06 -38.53 22.35
CA TYR A 163 1.06 -39.59 22.36
C TYR A 163 1.43 -40.00 23.78
N ASP A 164 1.22 -41.29 24.10
CA ASP A 164 1.60 -41.91 25.38
C ASP A 164 1.13 -41.11 26.63
N GLY A 165 -0.13 -40.66 26.61
CA GLY A 165 -0.72 -39.90 27.71
C GLY A 165 -0.33 -38.42 27.77
N TYR A 166 0.45 -37.93 26.80
CA TYR A 166 0.77 -36.52 26.62
C TYR A 166 0.01 -35.94 25.43
N ARG A 167 -0.40 -34.68 25.55
CA ARG A 167 -0.94 -33.88 24.43
C ARG A 167 0.10 -32.88 24.00
N ILE A 168 0.48 -32.91 22.74
CA ILE A 168 1.53 -32.07 22.16
C ILE A 168 0.87 -31.12 21.18
N LYS A 169 0.90 -29.82 21.49
CA LYS A 169 0.41 -28.78 20.62
C LYS A 169 1.55 -28.19 19.79
N VAL A 170 1.36 -28.12 18.48
CA VAL A 170 2.27 -27.43 17.58
C VAL A 170 1.93 -25.95 17.59
N GLU A 171 2.71 -25.13 18.28
CA GLU A 171 2.37 -23.71 18.45
C GLU A 171 2.70 -22.91 17.19
N SER A 172 3.95 -22.98 16.74
CA SER A 172 4.43 -22.15 15.63
C SER A 172 5.69 -22.75 15.00
N LEU A 173 5.92 -22.43 13.73
CA LEU A 173 7.18 -22.68 13.03
C LEU A 173 7.75 -21.34 12.59
N GLU A 174 9.01 -21.06 12.95
CA GLU A 174 9.78 -19.97 12.34
C GLU A 174 10.45 -20.50 11.06
N PRO A 175 10.00 -20.09 9.85
CA PRO A 175 10.45 -20.72 8.60
C PRO A 175 11.94 -20.53 8.30
N VAL A 176 12.53 -19.43 8.74
CA VAL A 176 13.92 -19.09 8.40
C VAL A 176 14.89 -19.92 9.23
N THR A 177 14.64 -20.07 10.52
CA THR A 177 15.49 -20.85 11.42
C THR A 177 15.02 -22.30 11.54
N GLU A 178 13.88 -22.64 10.91
CA GLU A 178 13.21 -23.94 11.00
C GLU A 178 12.94 -24.38 12.44
N HIS A 179 12.71 -23.41 13.33
CA HIS A 179 12.44 -23.68 14.74
C HIS A 179 10.95 -23.98 14.93
N LEU A 180 10.62 -25.25 15.15
CA LEU A 180 9.28 -25.66 15.53
C LEU A 180 9.12 -25.57 17.04
N LYS A 181 8.20 -24.73 17.50
CA LYS A 181 7.82 -24.61 18.90
C LYS A 181 6.62 -25.51 19.21
N LEU A 182 6.79 -26.36 20.20
CA LEU A 182 5.78 -27.27 20.71
C LEU A 182 5.50 -26.96 22.18
N SER A 183 4.25 -27.12 22.61
CA SER A 183 3.89 -27.14 24.03
C SER A 183 3.41 -28.53 24.40
N VAL A 184 3.92 -29.09 25.50
CA VAL A 184 3.56 -30.43 25.98
C VAL A 184 2.68 -30.30 27.22
N TYR A 185 1.60 -31.06 27.22
CA TYR A 185 0.62 -31.12 28.29
C TYR A 185 0.53 -32.56 28.79
N GLN A 186 0.38 -32.72 30.10
CA GLN A 186 -0.01 -33.99 30.71
C GLN A 186 -1.40 -33.79 31.31
N ARG A 187 -2.39 -34.53 30.80
CA ARG A 187 -3.81 -34.18 30.98
C ARG A 187 -4.05 -32.77 30.41
N ASP A 188 -4.45 -31.80 31.24
CA ASP A 188 -4.71 -30.42 30.81
C ASP A 188 -3.69 -29.38 31.33
N THR A 189 -2.67 -29.83 32.05
CA THR A 189 -1.63 -28.94 32.58
C THR A 189 -0.44 -28.90 31.64
N ARG A 190 -0.01 -27.69 31.23
CA ARG A 190 1.21 -27.51 30.44
C ARG A 190 2.42 -27.84 31.31
N ILE A 191 3.18 -28.85 30.93
CA ILE A 191 4.38 -29.29 31.66
C ILE A 191 5.67 -28.66 31.10
N GLY A 192 5.63 -28.12 29.87
CA GLY A 192 6.72 -27.34 29.30
C GLY A 192 6.59 -27.15 27.78
N THR A 193 7.67 -26.67 27.19
CA THR A 193 7.85 -26.26 25.80
C THR A 193 9.07 -26.99 25.22
N TYR A 194 8.99 -27.30 23.93
CA TYR A 194 10.10 -27.88 23.18
C TYR A 194 10.35 -27.08 21.91
N ILE A 195 11.62 -26.78 21.61
CA ILE A 195 12.04 -26.17 20.35
C ILE A 195 12.99 -27.15 19.67
N THR A 196 12.67 -27.58 18.45
CA THR A 196 13.37 -28.69 17.75
C THR A 196 14.87 -28.48 17.54
N SER A 197 15.34 -27.24 17.57
CA SER A 197 16.76 -26.86 17.42
C SER A 197 17.23 -25.91 18.53
N GLY A 198 16.52 -25.88 19.66
CA GLY A 198 16.71 -24.88 20.71
C GLY A 198 16.49 -25.41 22.11
N PRO A 199 16.43 -24.51 23.12
CA PRO A 199 16.22 -24.90 24.50
C PRO A 199 14.84 -25.55 24.68
N SER A 200 14.77 -26.53 25.58
CA SER A 200 13.52 -27.09 26.10
C SER A 200 13.47 -26.89 27.61
N ASP A 201 12.32 -26.49 28.12
CA ASP A 201 12.01 -26.36 29.54
C ASP A 201 11.14 -27.53 30.04
N LEU A 202 11.19 -28.68 29.34
CA LEU A 202 10.49 -29.88 29.80
C LEU A 202 11.13 -30.45 31.07
N PRO A 203 10.33 -31.13 31.93
CA PRO A 203 10.83 -31.71 33.17
C PRO A 203 11.98 -32.70 32.94
N PRO A 204 12.97 -32.77 33.86
CA PRO A 204 14.00 -33.80 33.83
C PRO A 204 13.38 -35.20 33.77
N GLY A 205 13.87 -36.03 32.84
CA GLY A 205 13.35 -37.39 32.64
C GLY A 205 12.16 -37.50 31.69
N PHE A 206 11.72 -36.41 31.05
CA PHE A 206 10.74 -36.50 29.97
C PHE A 206 11.25 -37.45 28.85
N PRO A 207 10.47 -38.47 28.45
CA PRO A 207 11.01 -39.61 27.69
C PRO A 207 11.17 -39.37 26.18
N TYR A 208 10.66 -38.25 25.67
CA TYR A 208 10.58 -37.99 24.23
C TYR A 208 11.36 -36.75 23.79
N THR A 209 11.89 -36.82 22.58
CA THR A 209 12.37 -35.64 21.83
C THR A 209 11.59 -35.51 20.54
N PHE A 210 11.57 -34.30 19.98
CA PHE A 210 10.80 -34.01 18.77
C PHE A 210 11.72 -33.51 17.67
N ALA A 211 11.41 -33.89 16.44
CA ALA A 211 12.10 -33.40 15.26
C ALA A 211 11.10 -32.81 14.26
N LEU A 212 11.42 -31.65 13.70
CA LEU A 212 10.78 -31.16 12.48
C LEU A 212 11.34 -31.98 11.32
N VAL A 213 10.53 -32.86 10.74
CA VAL A 213 10.96 -33.78 9.67
C VAL A 213 10.76 -33.16 8.29
N ALA A 214 9.68 -32.40 8.12
CA ALA A 214 9.39 -31.66 6.89
C ALA A 214 8.32 -30.59 7.18
N PHE A 215 8.25 -29.56 6.34
CA PHE A 215 7.13 -28.62 6.31
C PHE A 215 6.85 -28.19 4.88
N GLN A 216 5.62 -27.74 4.60
CA GLN A 216 5.29 -27.14 3.31
C GLN A 216 5.64 -25.66 3.29
N ASN A 217 5.91 -25.12 2.09
CA ASN A 217 6.22 -23.71 1.88
C ASN A 217 5.22 -22.80 2.61
N PRO A 218 5.67 -22.02 3.61
CA PRO A 218 4.79 -21.17 4.39
C PRO A 218 4.15 -20.09 3.54
N ARG A 219 2.85 -19.86 3.75
CA ARG A 219 2.10 -18.80 3.09
C ARG A 219 1.95 -17.63 4.04
N LEU A 220 2.55 -16.49 3.67
CA LEU A 220 2.43 -15.25 4.40
C LEU A 220 0.96 -14.80 4.44
N LYS A 221 0.43 -14.62 5.64
CA LYS A 221 -0.92 -14.10 5.90
C LYS A 221 -0.90 -12.59 6.06
N ARG A 222 0.06 -12.09 6.82
CA ARG A 222 0.19 -10.67 7.13
C ARG A 222 1.65 -10.29 7.30
N LEU A 223 1.99 -9.08 6.89
CA LEU A 223 3.30 -8.49 7.08
C LEU A 223 3.10 -7.01 7.40
N TRP A 224 3.79 -6.56 8.44
CA TRP A 224 3.76 -5.17 8.87
C TRP A 224 5.08 -4.76 9.49
N VAL A 225 5.36 -3.46 9.41
CA VAL A 225 6.58 -2.85 9.94
C VAL A 225 6.17 -1.83 10.98
N ASP A 226 6.67 -2.00 12.20
CA ASP A 226 6.53 -1.03 13.29
C ASP A 226 7.57 0.07 13.08
N LEU A 227 7.10 1.31 13.00
CA LEU A 227 7.89 2.49 12.69
C LEU A 227 7.78 3.51 13.82
N ASP A 228 8.91 4.13 14.17
CA ASP A 228 8.96 5.27 15.08
C ASP A 228 9.59 6.47 14.37
N ILE A 229 9.02 7.65 14.59
CA ILE A 229 9.54 8.93 14.06
C ILE A 229 10.08 9.72 15.24
N ASN A 230 11.35 10.10 15.14
CA ASN A 230 12.04 10.89 16.14
C ASN A 230 12.47 12.25 15.55
N GLN A 231 12.44 13.30 16.36
CA GLN A 231 13.03 14.61 16.06
C GLN A 231 13.80 15.07 17.29
N ASN A 232 15.06 15.48 17.12
CA ASN A 232 15.93 15.91 18.22
C ASN A 232 15.93 14.92 19.40
N SER A 233 16.08 13.62 19.08
CA SER A 233 16.07 12.51 20.06
C SER A 233 14.75 12.33 20.84
N THR A 234 13.68 13.02 20.45
CA THR A 234 12.34 12.89 21.04
C THR A 234 11.43 12.13 20.08
N LYS A 235 10.71 11.13 20.58
CA LYS A 235 9.72 10.40 19.80
C LYS A 235 8.51 11.28 19.51
N MET A 236 8.28 11.57 18.24
CA MET A 236 7.17 12.39 17.76
C MET A 236 5.93 11.57 17.45
N ALA A 237 6.11 10.37 16.91
CA ALA A 237 5.03 9.45 16.59
C ALA A 237 5.55 8.02 16.47
N GLY A 238 4.64 7.05 16.56
CA GLY A 238 4.91 5.66 16.22
C GLY A 238 3.65 5.00 15.69
N GLY A 239 3.82 4.01 14.83
CA GLY A 239 2.70 3.29 14.22
C GLY A 239 3.16 2.15 13.33
N THR A 240 2.21 1.52 12.64
CA THR A 240 2.46 0.35 11.80
C THR A 240 2.21 0.67 10.34
N SER A 241 3.10 0.18 9.47
CA SER A 241 2.90 0.15 8.03
C SER A 241 2.57 -1.28 7.62
N GLU A 242 1.35 -1.50 7.12
CA GLU A 242 0.82 -2.78 6.66
C GLU A 242 0.63 -2.79 5.14
N VAL A 243 0.46 -3.98 4.57
CA VAL A 243 0.10 -4.11 3.15
C VAL A 243 -1.23 -3.38 2.94
N ASN A 244 -1.23 -2.38 2.04
CA ASN A 244 -2.34 -1.45 1.80
C ASN A 244 -2.74 -0.53 2.97
N GLY A 245 -2.01 -0.55 4.09
CA GLY A 245 -2.28 0.23 5.29
C GLY A 245 -1.05 1.03 5.73
N PRO A 246 -0.72 2.17 5.10
CA PRO A 246 0.46 2.94 5.45
C PRO A 246 0.35 3.55 6.85
N PHE A 247 1.49 3.66 7.54
CA PHE A 247 1.62 4.57 8.67
C PHE A 247 1.53 6.02 8.16
N LYS A 248 0.85 6.91 8.89
CA LYS A 248 0.62 8.30 8.47
C LYS A 248 1.06 9.24 9.57
N TRP A 249 1.83 10.27 9.20
CA TRP A 249 2.25 11.31 10.14
C TRP A 249 2.54 12.61 9.39
N ASN A 250 2.03 13.74 9.88
CA ASN A 250 2.30 15.09 9.34
C ASN A 250 2.10 15.22 7.81
N GLY A 251 1.05 14.61 7.26
CA GLY A 251 0.76 14.60 5.82
C GLY A 251 1.65 13.68 4.98
N LEU A 252 2.57 12.94 5.61
CA LEU A 252 3.38 11.89 5.01
C LEU A 252 2.74 10.51 5.19
N TYR A 253 2.95 9.66 4.20
CA TYR A 253 2.51 8.27 4.20
C TYR A 253 3.75 7.37 4.06
N PHE A 254 3.89 6.43 4.97
CA PHE A 254 5.02 5.50 5.05
C PHE A 254 4.52 4.11 4.65
N TYR A 255 4.86 3.71 3.43
CA TYR A 255 4.58 2.38 2.89
C TYR A 255 5.83 1.53 3.01
N HIS A 256 5.73 0.33 3.57
CA HIS A 256 6.77 -0.65 3.30
C HIS A 256 6.55 -1.19 1.88
N THR A 257 7.58 -1.15 1.04
CA THR A 257 7.56 -1.65 -0.33
C THR A 257 8.31 -2.96 -0.47
N GLN A 258 9.22 -3.24 0.47
CA GLN A 258 10.00 -4.45 0.52
C GLN A 258 10.29 -4.84 1.96
N VAL A 259 10.31 -6.14 2.22
CA VAL A 259 10.95 -6.74 3.39
C VAL A 259 11.83 -7.87 2.89
N ALA A 260 13.10 -7.85 3.27
CA ALA A 260 14.08 -8.83 2.85
C ALA A 260 15.17 -8.99 3.91
N ARG A 261 16.11 -9.89 3.64
CA ARG A 261 17.32 -10.08 4.43
C ARG A 261 18.53 -9.85 3.54
N ASP A 262 19.59 -9.28 4.11
CA ASP A 262 20.87 -9.19 3.43
C ASP A 262 21.61 -10.55 3.40
N PRO A 263 22.79 -10.66 2.75
CA PRO A 263 23.56 -11.90 2.74
C PRO A 263 24.01 -12.41 4.12
N SER A 264 24.05 -11.55 5.14
CA SER A 264 24.35 -11.93 6.53
C SER A 264 23.12 -12.46 7.29
N GLY A 265 21.93 -12.36 6.68
CA GLY A 265 20.66 -12.73 7.27
C GLY A 265 19.98 -11.61 8.06
N ALA A 266 20.55 -10.39 8.08
CA ALA A 266 19.98 -9.26 8.80
C ALA A 266 18.71 -8.75 8.08
N PRO A 267 17.56 -8.67 8.77
CA PRO A 267 16.31 -8.24 8.16
C PRO A 267 16.28 -6.72 7.98
N TYR A 268 15.73 -6.27 6.86
CA TYR A 268 15.52 -4.86 6.55
C TYR A 268 14.18 -4.63 5.85
N ALA A 269 13.67 -3.42 5.95
CA ALA A 269 12.48 -2.96 5.26
C ALA A 269 12.82 -1.79 4.33
N GLY A 270 12.35 -1.88 3.09
CA GLY A 270 12.29 -0.75 2.17
C GLY A 270 11.06 0.09 2.47
N ILE A 271 11.27 1.35 2.82
CA ILE A 271 10.22 2.30 3.15
C ILE A 271 10.13 3.36 2.05
N GLN A 272 8.93 3.52 1.50
CA GLN A 272 8.56 4.62 0.62
C GLN A 272 7.75 5.65 1.40
N ILE A 273 8.27 6.88 1.45
CA ILE A 273 7.68 8.03 2.11
C ILE A 273 7.06 8.91 1.02
N VAL A 274 5.74 9.12 1.10
CA VAL A 274 5.00 9.88 0.10
C VAL A 274 4.36 11.09 0.75
N ARG A 275 4.64 12.28 0.18
CA ARG A 275 3.84 13.48 0.40
C ARG A 275 2.99 13.71 -0.84
N ASP A 276 1.68 13.63 -0.69
CA ASP A 276 0.73 13.91 -1.77
C ASP A 276 -0.40 14.82 -1.27
N PRO A 277 -0.24 16.15 -1.38
CA PRO A 277 -1.27 17.09 -0.96
C PRO A 277 -2.47 17.13 -1.93
N GLY A 278 -2.32 16.60 -3.14
CA GLY A 278 -3.37 16.57 -4.16
C GLY A 278 -4.35 15.42 -4.00
N ARG A 279 -3.90 14.29 -3.43
CA ARG A 279 -4.72 13.11 -3.14
C ARG A 279 -6.12 13.42 -2.60
N PRO A 280 -6.30 14.15 -1.48
CA PRO A 280 -7.64 14.41 -0.95
C PRO A 280 -8.51 15.23 -1.92
N VAL A 281 -7.91 16.18 -2.66
CA VAL A 281 -8.60 17.03 -3.63
C VAL A 281 -9.09 16.20 -4.82
N VAL A 282 -8.26 15.27 -5.32
CA VAL A 282 -8.64 14.34 -6.39
C VAL A 282 -9.83 13.47 -5.97
N PHE A 283 -9.79 12.88 -4.78
CA PHE A 283 -10.90 12.06 -4.27
C PHE A 283 -12.17 12.88 -4.05
N ALA A 284 -12.05 14.13 -3.59
CA ALA A 284 -13.20 15.04 -3.51
C ALA A 284 -13.78 15.32 -4.91
N GLY A 285 -12.94 15.53 -5.92
CA GLY A 285 -13.36 15.67 -7.32
C GLY A 285 -14.13 14.45 -7.82
N PHE A 286 -13.64 13.24 -7.53
CA PHE A 286 -14.33 11.99 -7.87
C PHE A 286 -15.70 11.88 -7.19
N ALA A 287 -15.79 12.23 -5.90
CA ALA A 287 -17.07 12.23 -5.17
C ALA A 287 -18.07 13.23 -5.78
N VAL A 288 -17.61 14.44 -6.11
CA VAL A 288 -18.43 15.48 -6.77
C VAL A 288 -18.89 15.02 -8.15
N MET A 289 -18.03 14.40 -8.96
CA MET A 289 -18.44 13.80 -10.23
C MET A 289 -19.43 12.64 -10.04
N GLY A 290 -19.23 11.79 -9.04
CA GLY A 290 -20.18 10.73 -8.70
C GLY A 290 -21.57 11.29 -8.40
N LEU A 291 -21.63 12.36 -7.60
CA LEU A 291 -22.88 13.07 -7.29
C LEU A 291 -23.52 13.68 -8.54
N GLY A 292 -22.74 14.37 -9.38
CA GLY A 292 -23.25 14.95 -10.64
C GLY A 292 -23.86 13.89 -11.56
N SER A 293 -23.21 12.72 -11.65
CA SER A 293 -23.69 11.58 -12.43
C SER A 293 -25.00 11.03 -11.86
N PHE A 294 -25.07 10.82 -10.54
CA PHE A 294 -26.28 10.36 -9.85
C PHE A 294 -27.45 11.33 -10.07
N LEU A 295 -27.24 12.63 -9.92
CA LEU A 295 -28.27 13.65 -10.15
C LEU A 295 -28.76 13.66 -11.60
N SER A 296 -27.86 13.40 -12.56
CA SER A 296 -28.20 13.30 -13.98
C SER A 296 -29.12 12.10 -14.25
N PHE A 297 -28.78 10.93 -13.69
CA PHE A 297 -29.61 9.74 -13.76
C PHE A 297 -30.98 9.96 -13.11
N LYS A 298 -31.01 10.46 -11.86
CA LYS A 298 -32.25 10.74 -11.13
C LYS A 298 -33.17 11.65 -11.95
N ARG A 299 -32.63 12.75 -12.49
CA ARG A 299 -33.40 13.68 -13.35
C ARG A 299 -33.97 13.00 -14.59
N ARG A 300 -33.21 12.11 -15.23
CA ARG A 300 -33.64 11.40 -16.43
C ARG A 300 -34.77 10.41 -16.13
N PHE A 301 -34.69 9.69 -15.01
CA PHE A 301 -35.72 8.72 -14.63
C PHE A 301 -37.00 9.38 -14.10
N SER A 302 -36.89 10.43 -13.29
CA SER A 302 -38.08 11.17 -12.81
C SER A 302 -38.90 11.80 -13.94
N ARG A 303 -38.27 12.15 -15.07
CA ARG A 303 -38.93 12.67 -16.28
C ARG A 303 -39.64 11.61 -17.13
N LYS A 304 -39.36 10.32 -16.94
CA LYS A 304 -40.03 9.23 -17.67
C LYS A 304 -41.28 8.73 -16.95
N THR A 305 -41.42 9.05 -15.68
CA THR A 305 -42.58 8.71 -14.82
C THR A 305 -43.66 9.79 -14.77
N GLN A 306 -43.48 10.90 -15.50
CA GLN A 306 -44.51 11.90 -15.80
C GLN A 306 -44.85 11.83 -17.27
#